data_AF-A0A163AUD4-F1
#
_entry.id   AF-A0A163AUD4-F1
#
_cell.length_a   1.000
_cell.length_b   1.000
_cell.length_c   1.000
_cell.angle_alpha   90.00
_cell.angle_beta   90.00
_cell.angle_gamma   90.00
#
_symmetry.space_group_name_H-M   'P 1'
#
loop_
_entity.id
_entity.type
_entity.pdbx_description
1 polymer ?
#
loop_
_entity_poly.entity_id
_entity_poly.type
_entity_poly.pdbx_seq_one_letter_code
_entity_poly.pdbx_strand_id
1 'polypeptide(L)'
;MRPIKFYDVTLKGLSRVSWSPNTCKIRYALNLKNIPYETVWISLSQIFSEIPKVTKSADGPTAPIIFDENNDIAVQDSWKIIKYLETTYPNSPKLLHGNEGLHYLFYQYCENELYDPIFRLNCLDIWRRAGSKGVQSAFRRIREEKYNMTLEDVYESWPEHVKEANKALEPIRKTLSEYPYLSGDKGKREV
;
A
#
# COMPACT_ATOMS: atom_id res chain seq x y z
N MET A 1 -24.74 3.56 7.38
CA MET A 1 -23.80 3.42 6.24
C MET A 1 -23.38 1.98 6.16
N ARG A 2 -23.47 1.34 4.99
CA ARG A 2 -22.98 -0.02 4.79
C ARG A 2 -21.44 -0.02 4.81
N PRO A 3 -20.78 -1.04 5.37
CA PRO A 3 -19.33 -1.13 5.34
C PRO A 3 -18.80 -1.16 3.89
N ILE A 4 -17.73 -0.40 3.62
CA ILE A 4 -17.00 -0.49 2.36
C ILE A 4 -16.35 -1.88 2.23
N LYS A 5 -16.42 -2.51 1.06
CA LYS A 5 -15.63 -3.72 0.79
C LYS A 5 -14.22 -3.30 0.39
N PHE A 6 -13.23 -3.63 1.21
CA PHE A 6 -11.83 -3.32 1.01
C PHE A 6 -11.05 -4.57 0.61
N TYR A 7 -10.53 -4.60 -0.61
CA TYR A 7 -9.75 -5.73 -1.14
C TYR A 7 -8.28 -5.61 -0.74
N ASP A 8 -7.83 -6.50 0.14
CA ASP A 8 -6.45 -6.58 0.64
C ASP A 8 -5.82 -7.92 0.24
N VAL A 9 -4.50 -7.94 0.11
CA VAL A 9 -3.76 -9.09 -0.40
C VAL A 9 -3.29 -9.96 0.77
N THR A 10 -3.48 -11.27 0.69
CA THR A 10 -2.95 -12.25 1.65
C THR A 10 -1.77 -13.03 1.06
N LEU A 11 -0.86 -13.46 1.93
CA LEU A 11 0.25 -14.35 1.62
C LEU A 11 0.09 -15.69 2.32
N LYS A 12 0.68 -16.75 1.77
CA LYS A 12 0.64 -18.08 2.37
C LYS A 12 1.23 -18.04 3.80
N GLY A 13 0.45 -18.53 4.76
CA GLY A 13 0.83 -18.54 6.18
C GLY A 13 0.72 -17.20 6.91
N LEU A 14 0.20 -16.14 6.26
CA LEU A 14 -0.09 -14.85 6.87
C LEU A 14 -1.58 -14.51 6.69
N SER A 15 -2.45 -15.29 7.33
CA SER A 15 -3.89 -15.09 7.24
C SER A 15 -4.32 -13.88 8.05
N ARG A 16 -5.08 -12.97 7.42
CA ARG A 16 -5.63 -11.74 8.03
C ARG A 16 -4.59 -10.76 8.56
N VAL A 17 -3.35 -10.82 8.06
CA VAL A 17 -2.30 -9.86 8.36
C VAL A 17 -2.09 -8.95 7.15
N SER A 18 -2.24 -7.64 7.36
CA SER A 18 -1.95 -6.65 6.32
C SER A 18 -0.43 -6.47 6.22
N TRP A 19 0.12 -6.70 5.04
CA TRP A 19 1.57 -6.68 4.79
C TRP A 19 1.95 -5.80 3.60
N SER A 20 1.03 -5.61 2.65
CA SER A 20 1.31 -4.83 1.45
C SER A 20 1.30 -3.34 1.81
N PRO A 21 2.39 -2.60 1.57
CA PRO A 21 2.43 -1.16 1.85
C PRO A 21 1.32 -0.40 1.13
N ASN A 22 0.96 -0.81 -0.09
CA ASN A 22 -0.09 -0.16 -0.86
C ASN A 22 -1.47 -0.32 -0.25
N THR A 23 -1.80 -1.51 0.27
CA THR A 23 -3.10 -1.74 0.91
C THR A 23 -3.15 -1.16 2.31
N CYS A 24 -2.02 -1.18 3.04
CA CYS A 24 -1.88 -0.53 4.34
C CYS A 24 -2.26 0.96 4.29
N LYS A 25 -1.88 1.70 3.24
CA LYS A 25 -2.29 3.11 3.05
C LYS A 25 -3.80 3.28 3.18
N ILE A 26 -4.57 2.40 2.53
CA ILE A 26 -6.05 2.47 2.52
C ILE A 26 -6.65 1.96 3.81
N ARG A 27 -6.06 0.92 4.41
CA ARG A 27 -6.45 0.47 5.74
C ARG A 27 -6.32 1.61 6.76
N TYR A 28 -5.20 2.33 6.75
CA TYR A 28 -5.01 3.51 7.60
C TYR A 28 -5.97 4.63 7.25
N ALA A 29 -6.19 4.92 5.97
CA ALA A 29 -7.16 5.94 5.53
C ALA A 29 -8.57 5.66 6.07
N LEU A 30 -9.09 4.45 5.88
CA LEU A 30 -10.41 4.04 6.37
C LEU A 30 -10.50 4.12 7.91
N ASN A 31 -9.45 3.65 8.61
CA ASN A 31 -9.38 3.72 10.06
C ASN A 31 -9.33 5.16 10.59
N LEU A 32 -8.52 6.04 9.99
CA LEU A 32 -8.38 7.45 10.41
C LEU A 32 -9.65 8.26 10.13
N LYS A 33 -10.36 7.94 9.04
CA LYS A 33 -11.66 8.53 8.72
C LYS A 33 -12.83 7.88 9.49
N ASN A 34 -12.59 6.88 10.33
CA ASN A 34 -13.65 6.12 11.01
C ASN A 34 -14.74 5.62 10.04
N ILE A 35 -14.35 5.16 8.86
CA ILE A 35 -15.27 4.62 7.85
C ILE A 35 -15.34 3.09 8.04
N PRO A 36 -16.49 2.52 8.43
CA PRO A 36 -16.72 1.08 8.45
C PRO A 36 -16.32 0.39 7.16
N TYR A 37 -15.57 -0.70 7.26
CA TYR A 37 -15.21 -1.53 6.11
C TYR A 37 -15.08 -3.00 6.51
N GLU A 38 -15.29 -3.87 5.53
CA GLU A 38 -14.99 -5.29 5.59
C GLU A 38 -13.78 -5.57 4.70
N THR A 39 -12.79 -6.32 5.22
CA THR A 39 -11.66 -6.74 4.37
C THR A 39 -12.02 -8.00 3.59
N VAL A 40 -12.02 -7.90 2.26
CA VAL A 40 -12.06 -9.03 1.34
C VAL A 40 -10.62 -9.45 1.04
N TRP A 41 -10.22 -10.60 1.57
CA TRP A 41 -8.85 -11.11 1.40
C TRP A 41 -8.72 -11.88 0.08
N ILE A 42 -7.79 -11.43 -0.77
CA ILE A 42 -7.47 -12.08 -2.04
C ILE A 42 -5.99 -12.47 -2.09
N SER A 43 -5.65 -13.61 -2.68
CA SER A 43 -4.25 -13.99 -2.90
C SER A 43 -3.64 -13.22 -4.07
N LEU A 44 -2.30 -13.24 -4.19
CA LEU A 44 -1.60 -12.66 -5.35
C LEU A 44 -2.07 -13.24 -6.69
N SER A 45 -2.46 -14.52 -6.75
CA SER A 45 -3.04 -15.11 -7.98
C SER A 45 -4.44 -14.58 -8.27
N GLN A 46 -5.22 -14.32 -7.22
CA GLN A 46 -6.61 -13.85 -7.33
C GLN A 46 -6.73 -12.38 -7.75
N ILE A 47 -5.65 -11.59 -7.64
CA ILE A 47 -5.61 -10.20 -8.14
C ILE A 47 -6.09 -10.16 -9.59
N PHE A 48 -5.56 -11.02 -10.46
CA PHE A 48 -5.88 -10.99 -11.89
C PHE A 48 -7.27 -11.53 -12.23
N SER A 49 -7.90 -12.33 -11.35
CA SER A 49 -9.23 -12.89 -11.58
C SER A 49 -10.35 -12.13 -10.89
N GLU A 50 -10.13 -11.63 -9.67
CA GLU A 50 -11.18 -11.02 -8.85
C GLU A 50 -11.31 -9.52 -9.09
N ILE A 51 -10.19 -8.81 -9.30
CA ILE A 51 -10.22 -7.37 -9.49
C ILE A 51 -11.04 -6.95 -10.71
N PRO A 52 -10.87 -7.58 -11.89
CA PRO A 52 -11.65 -7.19 -13.06
C PRO A 52 -13.16 -7.37 -12.89
N LYS A 53 -13.59 -8.31 -12.04
CA LYS A 53 -15.02 -8.51 -11.72
C LYS A 53 -15.59 -7.33 -10.93
N VAL A 54 -14.76 -6.70 -10.09
CA VAL A 54 -15.15 -5.58 -9.22
C VAL A 54 -15.05 -4.27 -9.97
N THR A 55 -13.92 -4.01 -10.63
CA THR A 55 -13.66 -2.75 -11.35
C THR A 55 -14.38 -2.69 -12.70
N LYS A 56 -14.89 -3.83 -13.19
CA LYS A 56 -15.41 -3.99 -14.56
C LYS A 56 -14.37 -3.58 -15.62
N SER A 57 -13.08 -3.73 -15.31
CA SER A 57 -11.95 -3.42 -16.18
C SER A 57 -10.86 -4.48 -16.05
N ALA A 58 -10.32 -4.94 -17.18
CA ALA A 58 -9.23 -5.92 -17.22
C ALA A 58 -7.83 -5.29 -17.17
N ASP A 59 -7.74 -3.96 -17.22
CA ASP A 59 -6.47 -3.26 -17.43
C ASP A 59 -5.70 -3.08 -16.11
N GLY A 60 -4.53 -3.71 -16.01
CA GLY A 60 -3.59 -3.54 -14.89
C GLY A 60 -4.20 -3.77 -13.50
N PRO A 61 -4.80 -4.95 -13.22
CA PRO A 61 -5.44 -5.23 -11.93
C PRO A 61 -4.41 -5.18 -10.79
N THR A 62 -4.65 -4.32 -9.80
CA THR A 62 -3.78 -4.14 -8.62
C THR A 62 -4.61 -3.86 -7.38
N ALA A 63 -4.13 -4.32 -6.22
CA ALA A 63 -4.68 -3.92 -4.93
C ALA A 63 -3.87 -2.73 -4.36
N PRO A 64 -4.47 -1.81 -3.60
CA PRO A 64 -5.82 -1.87 -3.03
C PRO A 64 -6.94 -1.51 -4.02
N ILE A 65 -8.12 -2.06 -3.74
CA ILE A 65 -9.41 -1.64 -4.29
C ILE A 65 -10.42 -1.48 -3.16
N ILE A 66 -11.30 -0.51 -3.31
CA ILE A 66 -12.53 -0.47 -2.52
C ILE A 66 -13.74 -0.60 -3.44
N PHE A 67 -14.79 -1.24 -2.93
CA PHE A 67 -16.14 -1.16 -3.49
C PHE A 67 -17.05 -0.55 -2.43
N ASP A 68 -17.55 0.63 -2.72
CA ASP A 68 -18.47 1.35 -1.86
C ASP A 68 -19.92 1.09 -2.29
N GLU A 69 -20.58 0.21 -1.55
CA GLU A 69 -21.97 -0.15 -1.79
C GLU A 69 -22.95 1.00 -1.56
N ASN A 70 -22.57 2.03 -0.80
CA ASN A 70 -23.43 3.20 -0.57
C ASN A 70 -23.54 4.07 -1.83
N ASN A 71 -22.53 4.00 -2.72
CA ASN A 71 -22.42 4.80 -3.94
C ASN A 71 -22.33 3.95 -5.23
N ASP A 72 -22.41 2.62 -5.12
CA ASP A 72 -22.27 1.64 -6.20
C ASP A 72 -21.03 1.87 -7.08
N ILE A 73 -19.86 2.09 -6.45
CA ILE A 73 -18.62 2.42 -7.17
C ILE A 73 -17.43 1.60 -6.69
N ALA A 74 -16.65 1.11 -7.65
CA ALA A 74 -15.34 0.52 -7.43
C ALA A 74 -14.25 1.54 -7.71
N VAL A 75 -13.28 1.66 -6.79
CA VAL A 75 -12.12 2.56 -6.96
C VAL A 75 -10.84 1.75 -6.76
N GLN A 76 -9.99 1.73 -7.81
CA GLN A 76 -8.63 1.18 -7.81
C GLN A 76 -7.62 2.33 -7.75
N ASP A 77 -6.40 2.03 -7.29
CA ASP A 77 -5.26 2.94 -7.05
C ASP A 77 -5.34 3.63 -5.67
N SER A 78 -4.28 3.46 -4.88
CA SER A 78 -4.28 3.91 -3.49
C SER A 78 -4.44 5.44 -3.34
N TRP A 79 -3.89 6.22 -4.26
CA TRP A 79 -4.06 7.68 -4.21
C TRP A 79 -5.46 8.10 -4.65
N LYS A 80 -6.00 7.49 -5.72
CA LYS A 80 -7.38 7.73 -6.16
C LYS A 80 -8.40 7.37 -5.08
N ILE A 81 -8.18 6.27 -4.35
CA ILE A 81 -9.02 5.86 -3.22
C ILE A 81 -8.96 6.91 -2.11
N ILE A 82 -7.78 7.41 -1.73
CA ILE A 82 -7.66 8.48 -0.72
C ILE A 82 -8.47 9.71 -1.13
N LYS A 83 -8.34 10.16 -2.39
CA LYS A 83 -9.10 11.29 -2.92
C LYS A 83 -10.61 11.06 -2.91
N TYR A 84 -11.03 9.87 -3.33
CA TYR A 84 -12.42 9.45 -3.28
C TYR A 84 -12.97 9.52 -1.85
N LEU A 85 -12.28 8.93 -0.88
CA LEU A 85 -12.70 8.96 0.52
C LEU A 85 -12.78 10.39 1.06
N GLU A 86 -11.80 11.24 0.73
CA GLU A 86 -11.78 12.66 1.14
C GLU A 86 -12.98 13.45 0.60
N THR A 87 -13.40 13.15 -0.64
CA THR A 87 -14.50 13.86 -1.32
C THR A 87 -15.87 13.31 -0.93
N THR A 88 -16.02 11.99 -0.88
CA THR A 88 -17.30 11.30 -0.65
C THR A 88 -17.71 11.30 0.82
N TYR A 89 -16.75 11.36 1.74
CA TYR A 89 -16.99 11.33 3.18
C TYR A 89 -16.46 12.59 3.89
N PRO A 90 -16.95 13.79 3.56
CA PRO A 90 -16.40 15.06 4.08
C PRO A 90 -16.68 15.30 5.57
N ASN A 91 -17.69 14.61 6.14
CA ASN A 91 -18.05 14.70 7.56
C ASN A 91 -17.15 13.84 8.47
N SER A 92 -16.24 13.07 7.89
CA SER A 92 -15.22 12.31 8.63
C SER A 92 -13.92 13.10 8.78
N PRO A 93 -13.00 12.70 9.66
CA PRO A 93 -11.68 13.34 9.77
C PRO A 93 -11.00 13.48 8.40
N LYS A 94 -10.39 14.65 8.14
CA LYS A 94 -9.70 14.94 6.88
C LYS A 94 -8.34 14.25 6.85
N LEU A 95 -8.01 13.56 5.77
CA LEU A 95 -6.70 12.93 5.59
C LEU A 95 -5.66 13.90 5.05
N LEU A 96 -6.10 14.82 4.17
CA LEU A 96 -5.20 15.69 3.42
C LEU A 96 -5.12 17.10 4.01
N HIS A 97 -5.96 17.41 5.00
CA HIS A 97 -6.00 18.69 5.72
C HIS A 97 -5.99 19.94 4.80
N GLY A 98 -6.59 19.82 3.61
CA GLY A 98 -6.63 20.92 2.62
C GLY A 98 -5.31 21.15 1.86
N ASN A 99 -4.32 20.27 1.99
CA ASN A 99 -3.00 20.41 1.38
C ASN A 99 -2.65 19.22 0.45
N GLU A 100 -3.55 18.90 -0.47
CA GLU A 100 -3.43 17.74 -1.38
C GLU A 100 -2.07 17.72 -2.12
N GLY A 101 -1.60 18.86 -2.60
CA GLY A 101 -0.32 18.96 -3.32
C GLY A 101 0.89 18.53 -2.48
N LEU A 102 0.97 18.96 -1.22
CA LEU A 102 2.05 18.56 -0.31
C LEU A 102 1.99 17.06 0.00
N HIS A 103 0.80 16.54 0.28
CA HIS A 103 0.61 15.11 0.53
C HIS A 103 0.92 14.26 -0.70
N TYR A 104 0.59 14.74 -1.91
CA TYR A 104 0.94 14.06 -3.15
C TYR A 104 2.45 14.08 -3.41
N LEU A 105 3.12 15.20 -3.16
CA LEU A 105 4.58 15.28 -3.23
C LEU A 105 5.22 14.25 -2.29
N PHE A 106 4.75 14.16 -1.05
CA PHE A 106 5.25 13.18 -0.09
C PHE A 106 4.92 11.74 -0.49
N TYR A 107 3.74 11.49 -1.06
CA TYR A 107 3.38 10.19 -1.64
C TYR A 107 4.38 9.80 -2.75
N GLN A 108 4.67 10.70 -3.69
CA GLN A 108 5.64 10.47 -4.75
C GLN A 108 7.05 10.23 -4.21
N TYR A 109 7.47 10.99 -3.19
CA TYR A 109 8.73 10.74 -2.51
C TYR A 109 8.80 9.32 -1.93
N CYS A 110 7.73 8.87 -1.26
CA CYS A 110 7.68 7.52 -0.72
C CYS A 110 7.75 6.45 -1.81
N GLU A 111 7.04 6.62 -2.92
CA GLU A 111 7.06 5.68 -4.05
C GLU A 111 8.43 5.59 -4.72
N ASN A 112 9.12 6.73 -4.87
CA ASN A 112 10.35 6.81 -5.65
C ASN A 112 11.61 6.52 -4.83
N GLU A 113 11.65 6.96 -3.56
CA GLU A 113 12.87 6.92 -2.75
C GLU A 113 12.83 5.86 -1.63
N LEU A 114 11.65 5.61 -1.03
CA LEU A 114 11.53 4.73 0.14
C LEU A 114 11.07 3.32 -0.21
N TYR A 115 10.18 3.20 -1.18
CA TYR A 115 9.51 1.93 -1.46
C TYR A 115 10.51 0.82 -1.82
N ASP A 116 11.39 1.09 -2.79
CA ASP A 116 12.26 0.06 -3.36
C ASP A 116 13.35 -0.45 -2.38
N PRO A 117 14.07 0.41 -1.64
CA PRO A 117 15.01 -0.05 -0.61
C PRO A 117 14.34 -0.92 0.46
N ILE A 118 13.14 -0.53 0.93
CA ILE A 118 12.40 -1.29 1.96
C ILE A 118 11.85 -2.60 1.38
N PHE A 119 11.38 -2.58 0.13
CA PHE A 119 10.83 -3.76 -0.53
C PHE A 119 11.89 -4.85 -0.70
N ARG A 120 13.14 -4.49 -1.06
CA ARG A 120 14.25 -5.44 -1.20
C ARG A 120 14.52 -6.23 0.08
N LEU A 121 14.41 -5.61 1.25
CA LEU A 121 14.60 -6.26 2.55
C LEU A 121 13.68 -7.47 2.80
N ASN A 122 12.53 -7.53 2.10
CA ASN A 122 11.49 -8.53 2.33
C ASN A 122 11.17 -9.35 1.06
N CYS A 123 11.86 -9.11 -0.05
CA CYS A 123 11.50 -9.63 -1.37
C CYS A 123 11.50 -11.18 -1.41
N LEU A 124 12.53 -11.80 -0.84
CA LEU A 124 12.67 -13.25 -0.77
C LEU A 124 11.55 -13.90 0.06
N ASP A 125 11.18 -13.28 1.18
CA ASP A 125 10.11 -13.80 2.05
C ASP A 125 8.71 -13.65 1.42
N ILE A 126 8.47 -12.55 0.69
CA ILE A 126 7.25 -12.38 -0.10
C ILE A 126 7.17 -13.49 -1.16
N TRP A 127 8.26 -13.74 -1.90
CA TRP A 127 8.32 -14.80 -2.89
C TRP A 127 8.02 -16.19 -2.30
N ARG A 128 8.67 -16.55 -1.17
CA ARG A 128 8.43 -17.82 -0.45
C ARG A 128 6.96 -18.01 -0.09
N ARG A 129 6.22 -16.93 0.12
CA ARG A 129 4.80 -16.94 0.53
C ARG A 129 3.82 -16.60 -0.59
N ALA A 130 4.28 -16.38 -1.82
CA ALA A 130 3.43 -15.87 -2.91
C ALA A 130 2.32 -16.83 -3.41
N GLY A 131 2.30 -18.07 -2.90
CA GLY A 131 1.21 -19.02 -3.13
C GLY A 131 1.59 -20.11 -4.11
N SER A 132 1.00 -20.09 -5.31
CA SER A 132 1.22 -21.13 -6.33
C SER A 132 2.60 -21.02 -6.99
N LYS A 133 3.12 -22.13 -7.53
CA LYS A 133 4.39 -22.15 -8.27
C LYS A 133 4.39 -21.15 -9.44
N GLY A 134 3.26 -20.99 -10.15
CA GLY A 134 3.15 -20.03 -11.25
C GLY A 134 3.35 -18.58 -10.81
N VAL A 135 2.73 -18.17 -9.69
CA VAL A 135 2.94 -16.82 -9.13
C VAL A 135 4.37 -16.64 -8.63
N GLN A 136 4.93 -17.65 -7.97
CA GLN A 136 6.33 -17.61 -7.52
C GLN A 136 7.31 -17.45 -8.68
N SER A 137 7.13 -18.21 -9.77
CA SER A 137 7.99 -18.12 -10.96
C SER A 137 7.88 -16.75 -11.62
N ALA A 138 6.65 -16.22 -11.78
CA ALA A 138 6.45 -14.88 -12.34
C ALA A 138 7.06 -13.78 -11.46
N PHE A 139 6.84 -13.85 -10.14
CA PHE A 139 7.42 -12.90 -9.18
C PHE A 139 8.94 -12.92 -9.22
N ARG A 140 9.57 -14.11 -9.19
CA ARG A 140 11.02 -14.24 -9.27
C ARG A 140 11.54 -13.62 -10.57
N ARG A 141 11.02 -14.04 -11.72
CA ARG A 141 11.45 -13.51 -13.03
C ARG A 141 11.41 -11.99 -13.07
N ILE A 142 10.27 -11.38 -12.72
CA ILE A 142 10.09 -9.92 -12.76
C ILE A 142 11.06 -9.19 -11.83
N ARG A 143 11.36 -9.75 -10.66
CA ARG A 143 12.25 -9.10 -9.67
C ARG A 143 13.73 -9.29 -10.00
N GLU A 144 14.12 -10.48 -10.45
CA GLU A 144 15.51 -10.73 -10.87
C GLU A 144 15.85 -9.94 -12.14
N GLU A 145 14.92 -9.80 -13.08
CA GLU A 145 15.06 -8.90 -14.24
C GLU A 145 15.23 -7.43 -13.80
N LYS A 146 14.43 -6.97 -12.82
CA LYS A 146 14.51 -5.60 -12.31
C LYS A 146 15.87 -5.31 -11.63
N TYR A 147 16.36 -6.24 -10.82
CA TYR A 147 17.55 -6.02 -9.99
C TYR A 147 18.84 -6.54 -10.63
N ASN A 148 18.75 -7.30 -11.73
CA ASN A 148 19.87 -7.99 -12.35
C ASN A 148 20.67 -8.85 -11.33
N MET A 149 19.94 -9.50 -10.42
CA MET A 149 20.46 -10.29 -9.29
C MET A 149 19.46 -11.41 -8.98
N THR A 150 19.92 -12.53 -8.40
CA THR A 150 18.99 -13.52 -7.86
C THR A 150 18.25 -12.97 -6.63
N LEU A 151 17.07 -13.51 -6.30
CA LEU A 151 16.37 -13.11 -5.07
C LEU A 151 17.21 -13.37 -3.80
N GLU A 152 18.04 -14.41 -3.82
CA GLU A 152 18.98 -14.75 -2.77
C GLU A 152 20.09 -13.70 -2.66
N ASP A 153 20.70 -13.27 -3.76
CA ASP A 153 21.74 -12.22 -3.72
C ASP A 153 21.19 -10.86 -3.26
N VAL A 154 19.94 -10.54 -3.64
CA VAL A 154 19.22 -9.36 -3.10
C VAL A 154 19.04 -9.47 -1.59
N TYR A 155 18.79 -10.68 -1.07
CA TYR A 155 18.70 -10.91 0.37
C TYR A 155 20.07 -10.82 1.06
N GLU A 156 21.13 -11.34 0.47
CA GLU A 156 22.48 -11.24 1.06
C GLU A 156 23.01 -9.79 1.09
N SER A 157 22.53 -8.94 0.18
CA SER A 157 22.84 -7.48 0.15
C SER A 157 21.99 -6.65 1.13
N TRP A 158 21.41 -7.30 2.16
CA TRP A 158 20.55 -6.64 3.15
C TRP A 158 21.20 -5.44 3.85
N PRO A 159 22.48 -5.47 4.30
CA PRO A 159 23.12 -4.33 4.94
C PRO A 159 23.14 -3.07 4.06
N GLU A 160 23.39 -3.22 2.76
CA GLU A 160 23.39 -2.15 1.76
C GLU A 160 21.99 -1.55 1.60
N HIS A 161 20.97 -2.40 1.49
CA HIS A 161 19.58 -1.97 1.38
C HIS A 161 19.10 -1.22 2.62
N VAL A 162 19.54 -1.62 3.81
CA VAL A 162 19.26 -0.88 5.05
C VAL A 162 19.95 0.47 5.07
N LYS A 163 21.19 0.57 4.58
CA LYS A 163 21.88 1.86 4.44
C LYS A 163 21.11 2.79 3.49
N GLU A 164 20.64 2.29 2.36
CA GLU A 164 19.83 3.04 1.40
C GLU A 164 18.50 3.49 2.00
N ALA A 165 17.76 2.58 2.65
CA ALA A 165 16.51 2.91 3.32
C ALA A 165 16.71 3.96 4.43
N ASN A 166 17.79 3.85 5.21
CA ASN A 166 18.11 4.84 6.23
C ASN A 166 18.43 6.22 5.64
N LYS A 167 19.13 6.28 4.51
CA LYS A 167 19.40 7.53 3.79
C LYS A 167 18.10 8.15 3.27
N ALA A 168 17.20 7.36 2.68
CA ALA A 168 15.88 7.82 2.24
C ALA A 168 14.98 8.27 3.41
N LEU A 169 15.17 7.72 4.62
CA LEU A 169 14.46 8.17 5.81
C LEU A 169 15.06 9.44 6.45
N GLU A 170 16.25 9.89 6.01
CA GLU A 170 16.97 10.99 6.66
C GLU A 170 16.20 12.31 6.63
N PRO A 171 15.61 12.77 5.50
CA PRO A 171 14.82 14.00 5.49
C PRO A 171 13.63 13.93 6.43
N ILE A 172 12.95 12.78 6.49
CA ILE A 172 11.81 12.55 7.39
C ILE A 172 12.25 12.66 8.85
N ARG A 173 13.36 12.00 9.22
CA ARG A 173 13.91 12.03 10.59
C ARG A 173 14.34 13.43 11.00
N LYS A 174 15.00 14.18 10.10
CA LYS A 174 15.41 15.58 10.35
C LYS A 174 14.20 16.50 10.51
N THR A 175 13.16 16.33 9.69
CA THR A 175 11.93 17.11 9.88
C THR A 175 11.29 16.77 11.22
N LEU A 176 11.22 15.49 11.58
CA LEU A 176 10.60 15.05 12.83
C LEU A 176 11.43 15.32 14.10
N SER A 177 12.71 15.72 13.97
CA SER A 177 13.49 16.21 15.12
C SER A 177 13.17 17.65 15.49
N GLU A 178 12.72 18.45 14.50
CA GLU A 178 12.38 19.86 14.68
C GLU A 178 10.86 20.08 14.84
N TYR A 179 10.06 19.25 14.18
CA TYR A 179 8.59 19.37 14.15
C TYR A 179 7.94 18.08 14.64
N PRO A 180 6.83 18.16 15.39
CA PRO A 180 6.17 16.96 15.90
C PRO A 180 5.55 16.09 14.79
N TYR A 181 5.23 16.67 13.63
CA TYR A 181 4.57 16.01 12.49
C TYR A 181 5.13 16.51 11.15
N LEU A 182 5.01 15.71 10.09
CA LEU A 182 5.42 16.10 8.73
C LEU A 182 4.47 17.11 8.08
N SER A 183 3.19 17.06 8.45
CA SER A 183 2.18 18.03 8.05
C SER A 183 1.05 18.07 9.09
N GLY A 184 0.37 19.21 9.15
CA GLY A 184 -0.73 19.45 10.10
C GLY A 184 -0.26 19.68 11.53
N ASP A 185 -1.23 19.98 12.41
CA ASP A 185 -0.95 20.48 13.76
C ASP A 185 -1.10 19.39 14.84
N LYS A 186 -1.53 18.18 14.45
CA LYS A 186 -1.78 17.03 15.33
C LYS A 186 -1.49 15.72 14.59
N GLY A 187 -0.88 14.74 15.24
CA GLY A 187 -0.62 13.41 14.66
C GLY A 187 -1.64 12.34 15.09
N LYS A 188 -2.79 12.76 15.62
CA LYS A 188 -3.65 11.90 16.43
C LYS A 188 -4.49 10.89 15.64
N ARG A 189 -4.59 9.68 16.21
CA ARG A 189 -5.89 9.04 16.49
C ARG A 189 -6.51 9.79 17.67
N GLU A 190 -7.58 10.56 17.45
CA GLU A 190 -8.51 10.89 18.54
C GLU A 190 -9.45 9.69 18.64
N VAL A 191 -9.33 8.97 19.76
CA VAL A 191 -10.21 7.85 20.14
C VAL A 191 -11.49 8.43 20.72
#